data_AF-A0A5E4HMP6-F1
#
_entry.id   AF-A0A5E4HMP6-F1
#
_cell.length_a   1.000
_cell.length_b   1.000
_cell.length_c   1.000
_cell.angle_alpha   90.00
_cell.angle_beta   90.00
_cell.angle_gamma   90.00
#
_symmetry.space_group_name_H-M   'P 1'
#
loop_
_entity.id
_entity.type
_entity.pdbx_description
1 polymer ?
#
loop_
_entity_poly.entity_id
_entity_poly.type
_entity_poly.pdbx_seq_one_letter_code
_entity_poly.pdbx_strand_id
1 'polypeptide(L)'
;MKAKPLLHNELTPQKQAALTAMMAMPGWLVVEELHMAACSQATKDLLAADPTEQGYDQKVKALQLRSRERNEFSLLILMSVAYHAKALAAVEEEAKEEKPKVNPIIKPLYDTSTVQRNKS
;
A
#
# COMPACT_ATOMS: atom_id res chain seq x y z
N MET A 1 -12.20 -17.71 -9.33
CA MET A 1 -10.73 -17.80 -9.16
C MET A 1 -10.31 -16.71 -8.17
N LYS A 2 -9.47 -17.00 -7.17
CA LYS A 2 -8.90 -15.95 -6.31
C LYS A 2 -7.88 -15.17 -7.14
N ALA A 3 -8.07 -13.85 -7.26
CA ALA A 3 -7.18 -13.00 -8.05
C ALA A 3 -5.80 -12.95 -7.38
N LYS A 4 -4.74 -13.30 -8.12
CA LYS A 4 -3.35 -13.22 -7.64
C LYS A 4 -2.91 -11.74 -7.66
N PRO A 5 -2.32 -11.22 -6.58
CA PRO A 5 -1.72 -9.88 -6.59
C PRO A 5 -0.72 -9.72 -7.73
N LEU A 6 -0.79 -8.59 -8.44
CA LEU A 6 0.16 -8.25 -9.49
C LEU A 6 1.57 -8.11 -8.89
N LEU A 7 2.58 -8.58 -9.64
CA LEU A 7 4.01 -8.45 -9.36
C LEU A 7 4.50 -9.04 -8.01
N HIS A 8 3.68 -9.87 -7.35
CA HIS A 8 3.90 -10.53 -6.06
C HIS A 8 5.38 -10.67 -5.62
N ASN A 9 6.13 -11.63 -6.19
CA ASN A 9 7.55 -11.87 -5.90
C ASN A 9 8.46 -11.48 -7.07
N GLU A 10 7.92 -10.74 -8.04
CA GLU A 10 8.59 -10.42 -9.30
C GLU A 10 9.19 -9.00 -9.28
N LEU A 11 8.96 -8.26 -8.19
CA LEU A 11 9.57 -6.95 -7.98
C LEU A 11 11.07 -7.11 -7.73
N THR A 12 11.87 -6.33 -8.45
CA THR A 12 13.29 -6.17 -8.12
C THR A 12 13.42 -5.45 -6.77
N PRO A 13 14.52 -5.64 -6.01
CA PRO A 13 14.70 -4.98 -4.71
C PRO A 13 14.53 -3.46 -4.76
N GLN A 14 14.99 -2.83 -5.84
CA GLN A 14 14.81 -1.38 -6.07
C GLN A 14 13.33 -0.99 -6.21
N LYS A 15 12.55 -1.75 -6.98
CA LYS A 15 11.11 -1.49 -7.15
C LYS A 15 10.33 -1.77 -5.87
N GLN A 16 10.76 -2.78 -5.11
CA GLN A 16 10.19 -3.08 -3.80
C GLN A 16 10.45 -1.95 -2.81
N ALA A 17 11.67 -1.38 -2.79
CA ALA A 17 11.98 -0.20 -1.97
C ALA A 17 11.16 1.04 -2.37
N ALA A 18 10.98 1.29 -3.67
CA ALA A 18 10.13 2.38 -4.16
C ALA A 18 8.66 2.19 -3.75
N LEU A 19 8.15 0.96 -3.81
CA LEU A 19 6.81 0.63 -3.35
C LEU A 19 6.68 0.84 -1.83
N THR A 20 7.67 0.39 -1.05
CA THR A 20 7.72 0.64 0.39
C THR A 20 7.71 2.14 0.71
N ALA A 21 8.50 2.95 0.01
CA ALA A 21 8.50 4.41 0.19
C ALA A 21 7.13 5.05 -0.13
N MET A 22 6.44 4.52 -1.14
CA MET A 22 5.08 4.94 -1.49
C MET A 22 4.03 4.51 -0.45
N MET A 23 4.30 3.48 0.37
CA MET A 23 3.42 3.07 1.47
C MET A 23 3.69 3.84 2.76
N ALA A 24 4.95 4.19 3.02
CA ALA A 24 5.36 4.97 4.21
C ALA A 24 4.82 6.41 4.18
N MET A 25 4.59 6.96 2.98
CA MET A 25 3.82 8.18 2.78
C MET A 25 2.42 7.81 2.27
N PRO A 26 1.35 8.56 2.56
CA PRO A 26 0.00 8.22 2.09
C PRO A 26 -0.20 8.39 0.57
N GLY A 27 0.86 8.32 -0.25
CA GLY A 27 0.81 8.45 -1.71
C GLY A 27 -0.02 7.35 -2.38
N TRP A 28 -0.17 6.19 -1.74
CA TRP A 28 -1.05 5.12 -2.21
C TRP A 28 -2.55 5.51 -2.20
N LEU A 29 -2.98 6.44 -1.34
CA LEU A 29 -4.36 6.94 -1.34
C LEU A 29 -4.70 7.67 -2.64
N VAL A 30 -3.72 8.40 -3.21
CA VAL A 30 -3.89 9.08 -4.50
C VAL A 30 -4.07 8.05 -5.62
N VAL A 31 -3.33 6.95 -5.57
CA VAL A 31 -3.48 5.85 -6.53
C VAL A 31 -4.88 5.23 -6.41
N GLU A 32 -5.36 5.01 -5.19
CA GLU A 32 -6.73 4.54 -4.95
C GLU A 32 -7.79 5.48 -5.53
N GLU A 33 -7.69 6.78 -5.26
CA GLU A 33 -8.62 7.79 -5.80
C GLU A 33 -8.62 7.81 -7.34
N LEU A 34 -7.45 7.71 -7.98
CA LEU A 34 -7.34 7.66 -9.43
C LEU A 34 -8.06 6.44 -10.02
N HIS A 35 -7.92 5.27 -9.39
CA HIS A 35 -8.60 4.05 -9.81
C HIS A 35 -10.12 4.13 -9.59
N MET A 36 -10.56 4.67 -8.45
CA MET A 36 -11.98 4.90 -8.16
C MET A 36 -12.60 5.89 -9.16
N ALA A 37 -11.87 6.97 -9.48
CA ALA A 37 -12.29 7.95 -10.49
C ALA A 37 -12.40 7.33 -11.89
N ALA A 38 -11.44 6.47 -12.28
CA ALA A 38 -11.48 5.77 -13.56
C ALA A 38 -12.69 4.83 -13.70
N CYS A 39 -13.03 4.11 -12.62
CA CYS A 39 -14.23 3.27 -12.56
C CYS A 39 -15.50 4.11 -12.63
N SER A 40 -15.58 5.20 -11.84
CA SER A 40 -16.70 6.13 -11.83
C SER A 40 -16.94 6.74 -13.22
N GLN A 41 -15.88 7.16 -13.90
CA GLN A 41 -15.99 7.72 -15.25
C GLN A 41 -16.53 6.69 -16.24
N ALA A 42 -16.06 5.44 -16.19
CA ALA A 42 -16.55 4.38 -17.07
C ALA A 42 -18.06 4.11 -16.86
N THR A 43 -18.53 4.15 -15.62
CA THR A 43 -19.95 4.04 -15.30
C THR A 43 -20.75 5.24 -15.80
N LYS A 44 -20.23 6.47 -15.66
CA LYS A 44 -20.87 7.67 -16.20
C LYS A 44 -21.01 7.62 -17.72
N ASP A 45 -19.96 7.18 -18.42
CA ASP A 45 -19.98 7.02 -19.88
C ASP A 45 -21.09 6.05 -20.33
N LEU A 46 -21.29 4.96 -19.58
CA LEU A 46 -22.36 3.99 -19.83
C LEU A 46 -23.76 4.58 -19.58
N LEU A 47 -23.95 5.31 -18.48
CA LEU A 47 -25.22 5.91 -18.11
C LEU A 47 -25.62 7.09 -19.01
N ALA A 48 -24.63 7.75 -19.62
CA ALA A 48 -24.85 8.86 -20.55
C ALA A 48 -25.16 8.42 -21.99
N ALA A 49 -25.24 7.10 -22.27
CA ALA A 49 -25.56 6.61 -23.60
C ALA A 49 -27.00 6.96 -24.02
N ASP A 50 -27.17 7.54 -25.21
CA ASP A 50 -28.47 7.96 -25.74
C ASP A 50 -29.21 6.75 -26.37
N PRO A 51 -30.39 6.36 -25.85
CA PRO A 51 -31.15 5.24 -26.39
C PRO A 51 -31.70 5.46 -27.80
N THR A 52 -31.72 6.70 -28.29
CA THR A 52 -32.23 7.05 -29.63
C THR A 52 -31.14 7.01 -30.71
N GLU A 53 -29.88 6.87 -30.31
CA GLU A 53 -28.74 6.83 -31.23
C GLU A 53 -28.70 5.52 -32.03
N GLN A 54 -28.38 5.64 -33.33
CA GLN A 54 -28.23 4.46 -34.18
C GLN A 54 -27.09 3.57 -33.65
N GLY A 55 -27.38 2.28 -33.45
CA GLY A 55 -26.40 1.33 -32.91
C GLY A 55 -26.24 1.38 -31.38
N TYR A 56 -27.19 1.97 -30.65
CA TYR A 56 -27.24 2.03 -29.19
C TYR A 56 -26.84 0.70 -28.51
N ASP A 57 -27.44 -0.42 -28.90
CA ASP A 57 -27.14 -1.72 -28.28
C ASP A 57 -25.66 -2.13 -28.39
N GLN A 58 -25.04 -1.84 -29.54
CA GLN A 58 -23.61 -2.13 -29.77
C GLN A 58 -22.75 -1.21 -28.92
N LYS A 59 -23.11 0.09 -28.83
CA LYS A 59 -22.42 1.09 -28.01
C LYS A 59 -22.50 0.74 -26.53
N VAL A 60 -23.68 0.42 -26.02
CA VAL A 60 -23.89 0.00 -24.62
C VAL A 60 -23.09 -1.26 -24.31
N LYS A 61 -23.10 -2.25 -25.19
CA LYS A 61 -22.31 -3.48 -25.00
C LYS A 61 -20.81 -3.19 -24.91
N ALA A 62 -20.28 -2.32 -25.77
CA ALA A 62 -18.88 -1.90 -25.72
C ALA A 62 -18.54 -1.13 -24.42
N LEU A 63 -19.44 -0.23 -23.98
CA LEU A 63 -19.26 0.53 -22.75
C LEU A 63 -19.33 -0.36 -21.50
N GLN A 64 -20.22 -1.35 -21.48
CA GLN A 64 -20.30 -2.36 -20.43
C GLN A 64 -19.02 -3.18 -20.33
N LEU A 65 -18.48 -3.63 -21.48
CA LEU A 65 -17.23 -4.38 -21.51
C LEU A 65 -16.07 -3.52 -20.96
N ARG A 66 -15.94 -2.27 -21.44
CA ARG A 66 -14.92 -1.33 -20.98
C ARG A 66 -15.03 -1.03 -19.48
N SER A 67 -16.25 -0.85 -18.97
CA SER A 67 -16.50 -0.64 -17.54
C SER A 67 -16.06 -1.85 -16.71
N ARG A 68 -16.41 -3.06 -17.17
CA ARG A 68 -16.00 -4.30 -16.51
C ARG A 68 -14.48 -4.47 -16.49
N GLU A 69 -13.81 -4.29 -17.62
CA GLU A 69 -12.35 -4.41 -17.72
C GLU A 69 -11.63 -3.41 -16.81
N ARG A 70 -12.11 -2.16 -16.77
CA ARG A 70 -11.57 -1.13 -15.87
C ARG A 70 -11.76 -1.47 -14.40
N ASN A 71 -12.93 -2.00 -14.03
CA ASN A 71 -13.22 -2.42 -12.66
C ASN A 71 -12.33 -3.60 -12.25
N GLU A 72 -12.21 -4.62 -13.10
CA GLU A 72 -11.37 -5.79 -12.86
C GLU A 72 -9.88 -5.39 -12.73
N PHE A 73 -9.39 -4.54 -13.64
CA PHE A 73 -8.00 -4.05 -13.59
C PHE A 73 -7.74 -3.20 -12.34
N SER A 74 -8.64 -2.27 -12.01
CA SER A 74 -8.49 -1.42 -10.82
C SER A 74 -8.51 -2.26 -9.54
N LEU A 75 -9.38 -3.26 -9.46
CA LEU A 75 -9.41 -4.19 -8.33
C LEU A 75 -8.08 -4.95 -8.20
N LEU A 76 -7.49 -5.43 -9.30
CA LEU A 76 -6.19 -6.10 -9.28
C LEU A 76 -5.07 -5.21 -8.73
N ILE A 77 -5.06 -3.93 -9.11
CA ILE A 77 -4.07 -2.97 -8.60
C ILE A 77 -4.29 -2.73 -7.10
N LEU A 78 -5.52 -2.43 -6.68
CA LEU A 78 -5.83 -2.18 -5.26
C LEU A 78 -5.53 -3.40 -4.38
N MET A 79 -5.82 -4.61 -4.87
CA MET A 79 -5.43 -5.85 -4.18
C MET A 79 -3.92 -6.01 -4.06
N SER A 80 -3.16 -5.63 -5.10
CA SER A 80 -1.69 -5.65 -5.07
C SER A 80 -1.15 -4.64 -4.05
N VAL A 81 -1.66 -3.40 -4.07
CA VAL A 81 -1.30 -2.38 -3.08
C VAL A 81 -1.59 -2.87 -1.66
N ALA A 82 -2.79 -3.40 -1.40
CA ALA A 82 -3.16 -3.92 -0.08
C ALA A 82 -2.31 -5.12 0.36
N TYR A 83 -1.92 -5.99 -0.57
CA TYR A 83 -1.01 -7.11 -0.29
C TYR A 83 0.36 -6.60 0.16
N HIS A 84 0.95 -5.66 -0.58
CA HIS A 84 2.26 -5.10 -0.27
C HIS A 84 2.24 -4.22 0.99
N ALA A 85 1.13 -3.53 1.26
CA ALA A 85 0.89 -2.79 2.49
C ALA A 85 0.97 -3.69 3.73
N LYS A 86 0.25 -4.83 3.69
CA LYS A 86 0.23 -5.80 4.79
C LYS A 86 1.60 -6.45 5.02
N ALA A 87 2.32 -6.76 3.94
CA ALA A 87 3.68 -7.30 4.03
C ALA A 87 4.62 -6.31 4.72
N LEU A 88 4.50 -5.01 4.44
CA LEU A 88 5.30 -3.98 5.11
C LEU A 88 4.94 -3.84 6.60
N ALA A 89 3.65 -3.79 6.93
CA ALA A 89 3.20 -3.68 8.31
C ALA A 89 3.71 -4.83 9.19
N ALA A 90 3.74 -6.06 8.64
CA ALA A 90 4.32 -7.21 9.34
C ALA A 90 5.83 -7.04 9.63
N VAL A 91 6.60 -6.50 8.67
CA VAL A 91 8.04 -6.22 8.85
C VAL A 91 8.27 -5.12 9.90
N GLU A 92 7.44 -4.07 9.92
CA GLU A 92 7.55 -3.01 10.92
C GLU A 92 7.20 -3.49 12.34
N GLU A 93 6.27 -4.43 12.48
CA GLU A 93 5.96 -5.06 13.77
C GLU A 93 7.14 -5.92 14.28
N GLU A 94 7.72 -6.76 13.42
CA GLU A 94 8.91 -7.55 13.74
C GLU A 94 10.10 -6.67 14.16
N ALA A 95 10.32 -5.54 13.47
CA ALA A 95 11.38 -4.58 13.80
C ALA A 95 11.18 -3.87 15.15
N LYS A 96 9.94 -3.75 15.65
CA LYS A 96 9.64 -3.16 16.97
C LYS A 96 9.88 -4.14 18.12
N GLU A 97 9.82 -5.44 17.85
CA GLU A 97 10.07 -6.49 18.85
C GLU A 97 11.58 -6.73 19.10
N GLU A 98 12.44 -6.44 18.13
CA GLU A 98 13.90 -6.39 18.31
C GLU A 98 14.34 -5.12 19.07
N LYS A 99 13.94 -4.99 20.34
CA LYS A 99 14.65 -4.09 21.25
C LYS A 99 16.09 -4.61 21.42
N PRO A 100 17.10 -3.73 21.38
CA PRO A 100 18.49 -4.16 21.54
C PRO A 100 18.63 -4.85 22.89
N LYS A 101 18.99 -6.14 22.86
CA LYS A 101 19.47 -6.83 24.07
C LYS A 101 20.71 -6.08 24.51
N VAL A 102 20.55 -5.18 25.47
CA VAL A 102 21.67 -4.54 26.17
C VAL A 102 22.50 -5.69 26.73
N ASN A 103 23.69 -5.91 26.17
CA ASN A 103 24.61 -6.92 26.67
C ASN A 103 24.90 -6.59 28.15
N PRO A 104 24.56 -7.48 29.10
CA PRO A 104 24.71 -7.20 30.54
C PRO A 104 26.18 -7.18 31.02
N ILE A 105 27.16 -7.24 30.10
CA ILE A 105 28.57 -7.44 30.41
C ILE A 105 29.32 -6.11 30.67
N ILE A 106 28.77 -4.96 30.26
CA ILE A 106 29.40 -3.66 30.53
C ILE A 106 28.91 -3.15 31.90
N LYS A 107 29.62 -3.52 32.97
CA LYS A 107 29.52 -2.81 34.26
C LYS A 107 29.93 -1.34 34.03
N PRO A 108 29.18 -0.34 34.54
CA PRO A 108 29.68 1.03 34.57
C PRO A 108 30.96 1.06 35.44
N LEU A 109 32.05 1.54 34.86
CA LEU A 109 33.40 1.60 35.47
C LEU A 109 33.57 2.74 36.48
N TYR A 110 32.51 3.31 37.02
CA TYR A 110 32.59 4.40 37.97
C TYR A 110 31.52 4.27 39.05
N ASP A 111 32.00 3.98 40.26
CA ASP A 111 31.28 4.11 41.50
C ASP A 111 31.16 5.61 41.83
N THR A 112 29.94 6.14 41.85
CA THR A 112 29.66 7.54 42.21
C THR A 112 29.51 7.73 43.73
N SER A 113 29.83 6.73 44.56
CA SER A 113 29.69 6.80 46.01
C SER A 113 30.93 7.34 46.75
N THR A 114 31.59 8.39 46.27
CA THR A 114 32.56 9.15 47.10
C THR A 114 32.51 10.66 46.85
N VAL A 115 31.33 11.27 47.00
CA VAL A 115 31.24 12.72 47.23
C VAL A 115 30.24 13.01 48.35
N GLN A 116 30.59 12.69 49.59
CA GLN A 116 30.07 13.41 50.76
C GLN A 116 31.05 13.35 51.94
N ARG A 117 31.22 14.52 52.57
CA ARG A 117 31.79 14.82 53.90
C ARG A 117 33.31 15.04 53.95
N ASN A 118 33.69 16.31 53.86
CA ASN A 118 34.42 16.98 54.96
C ASN A 118 34.13 18.48 54.93
N LYS A 119 33.18 18.90 55.76
CA LYS A 119 33.14 20.26 56.32
C LYS A 119 33.22 20.09 57.84
N SER A 120 34.35 20.49 58.41
CA SER A 120 34.51 20.93 59.79
C SER A 120 35.46 22.11 59.74
#